data_AF-V2W1L5-F1
#
_entry.id   AF-V2W1L5-F1
#
_cell.length_a   1.000
_cell.length_b   1.000
_cell.length_c   1.000
_cell.angle_alpha   90.00
_cell.angle_beta   90.00
_cell.angle_gamma   90.00
#
_symmetry.space_group_name_H-M   'P 1'
#
loop_
_entity.id
_entity.type
_entity.pdbx_description
1 polymer ?
#
loop_
_entity_poly.entity_id
_entity_poly.type
_entity_poly.pdbx_seq_one_letter_code
_entity_poly.pdbx_strand_id
1 'polypeptide(L)'
;MSRLELAKKSHLEANWEEFKKDLTACFPKAVADYEGSRDKLERIVLKYKLIPMDGLNKALAFNRAFKIEVQKLLSAKPNPLISNAEAVKLYVTAFEKRLMRKALSEARRVCVPDLQGQRRDDVFKLDELIQAVKSVMYAGAVLYMSEDEEFETAPWNNKCR
;
A
#
# COMPACT_ATOMS: atom_id res chain seq x y z
N MET A 1 -48.17 14.15 -23.58
CA MET A 1 -46.85 14.73 -23.91
C MET A 1 -45.99 13.62 -24.47
N SER A 2 -45.52 13.74 -25.72
CA SER A 2 -44.72 12.68 -26.35
C SER A 2 -43.37 12.53 -25.64
N ARG A 3 -42.84 11.32 -25.59
CA ARG A 3 -41.53 10.99 -24.99
C ARG A 3 -40.38 11.83 -25.57
N LEU A 4 -40.55 12.29 -26.82
CA LEU A 4 -39.63 13.17 -27.54
C LEU A 4 -39.62 14.60 -26.99
N GLU A 5 -40.78 15.11 -26.56
CA GLU A 5 -40.90 16.46 -26.00
C GLU A 5 -40.32 16.56 -24.58
N LEU A 6 -40.40 15.46 -23.80
CA LEU A 6 -39.72 15.34 -22.50
C LEU A 6 -38.20 15.33 -22.64
N ALA A 7 -37.66 14.58 -23.61
CA ALA A 7 -36.22 14.52 -23.88
C ALA A 7 -35.66 15.83 -24.49
N LYS A 8 -36.44 16.55 -25.30
CA LYS A 8 -36.07 17.88 -25.80
C LYS A 8 -36.02 18.93 -24.69
N LYS A 9 -36.94 18.85 -23.71
CA LYS A 9 -36.97 19.78 -22.57
C LYS A 9 -35.77 19.58 -21.64
N SER A 10 -35.36 18.33 -21.39
CA SER A 10 -34.20 18.02 -20.54
C SER A 10 -32.86 18.50 -21.12
N HIS A 11 -32.75 18.68 -22.45
CA HIS A 11 -31.55 19.21 -23.09
C HIS A 11 -31.34 20.72 -22.86
N LEU A 12 -32.41 21.48 -22.61
CA LEU A 12 -32.37 22.93 -22.38
C LEU A 12 -32.24 23.29 -20.89
N GLU A 13 -32.62 22.38 -20.00
CA GLU A 13 -32.47 22.49 -18.53
C GLU A 13 -31.31 21.61 -18.01
N ALA A 14 -30.36 21.25 -18.88
CA ALA A 14 -29.27 20.35 -18.54
C ALA A 14 -28.38 20.95 -17.44
N ASN A 15 -28.59 20.49 -16.21
CA ASN A 15 -27.84 20.90 -15.04
C ASN A 15 -26.63 19.96 -14.84
N TRP A 16 -25.42 20.52 -14.88
CA TRP A 16 -24.20 19.75 -14.68
C TRP A 16 -24.13 19.09 -13.30
N GLU A 17 -24.66 19.73 -12.25
CA GLU A 17 -24.75 19.13 -10.91
C GLU A 17 -25.69 17.92 -10.89
N GLU A 18 -26.84 17.98 -11.56
CA GLU A 18 -27.79 16.87 -11.64
C GLU A 18 -27.25 15.72 -12.46
N PHE A 19 -26.63 16.02 -13.60
CA PHE A 19 -25.95 15.01 -14.41
C PHE A 19 -24.85 14.28 -13.62
N LYS A 20 -24.02 15.02 -12.85
CA LYS A 20 -23.01 14.39 -11.98
C LYS A 20 -23.68 13.48 -10.94
N LYS A 21 -24.78 13.92 -10.29
CA LYS A 21 -25.52 13.10 -9.32
C LYS A 21 -26.07 11.82 -9.96
N ASP A 22 -26.69 11.92 -11.13
CA ASP A 22 -27.26 10.78 -11.85
C ASP A 22 -26.17 9.79 -12.26
N LEU A 23 -25.01 10.29 -12.70
CA LEU A 23 -23.88 9.46 -13.07
C LEU A 23 -23.28 8.75 -11.85
N THR A 24 -23.21 9.44 -10.71
CA THR A 24 -22.77 8.87 -9.43
C THR A 24 -23.73 7.77 -8.95
N ALA A 25 -25.04 7.99 -9.11
CA ALA A 25 -26.09 7.03 -8.75
C ALA A 25 -26.12 5.80 -9.67
N CYS A 26 -25.83 5.97 -10.96
CA CYS A 26 -25.75 4.87 -11.94
C CYS A 26 -24.50 4.00 -11.73
N PHE A 27 -23.38 4.59 -11.27
CA PHE A 27 -22.10 3.88 -11.14
C PHE A 27 -21.50 3.96 -9.73
N PRO A 28 -22.23 3.55 -8.68
CA PRO A 28 -21.80 3.73 -7.29
C PRO A 28 -20.50 2.98 -7.00
N LYS A 29 -20.27 1.83 -7.66
CA LYS A 29 -19.04 1.04 -7.51
C LYS A 29 -17.81 1.74 -8.08
N ALA A 30 -17.94 2.42 -9.22
CA ALA A 30 -16.84 3.15 -9.85
C ALA A 30 -16.45 4.39 -9.03
N VAL A 31 -17.44 5.06 -8.45
CA VAL A 31 -17.25 6.19 -7.53
C VAL A 31 -16.53 5.72 -6.27
N ALA A 32 -17.01 4.63 -5.64
CA ALA A 32 -16.36 4.05 -4.47
C ALA A 32 -14.91 3.61 -4.77
N ASP A 33 -14.65 3.09 -5.96
CA ASP A 33 -13.30 2.74 -6.41
C ASP A 33 -12.39 3.97 -6.59
N TYR A 34 -12.95 5.13 -6.94
CA TYR A 34 -12.22 6.40 -7.08
C TYR A 34 -11.94 7.08 -5.74
N GLU A 35 -12.96 7.19 -4.87
CA GLU A 35 -12.89 7.90 -3.58
C GLU A 35 -12.11 7.12 -2.51
N GLY A 36 -11.99 5.81 -2.68
CA GLY A 36 -11.35 4.93 -1.73
C GLY A 36 -12.30 4.49 -0.62
N SER A 37 -12.04 3.30 -0.06
CA SER A 37 -12.90 2.69 0.94
C SER A 37 -12.08 2.03 2.03
N ARG A 38 -12.44 2.29 3.30
CA ARG A 38 -11.82 1.62 4.46
C ARG A 38 -12.02 0.10 4.40
N ASP A 39 -13.21 -0.36 4.03
CA ASP A 39 -13.49 -1.79 3.83
C ASP A 39 -12.63 -2.41 2.73
N LYS A 40 -12.33 -1.65 1.68
CA LYS A 40 -11.43 -2.11 0.61
C LYS A 40 -9.98 -2.17 1.10
N LEU A 41 -9.54 -1.18 1.88
CA LEU A 41 -8.22 -1.19 2.51
C LEU A 41 -8.05 -2.41 3.43
N GLU A 42 -9.04 -2.69 4.28
CA GLU A 42 -9.02 -3.86 5.18
C GLU A 42 -9.03 -5.18 4.40
N ARG A 43 -9.82 -5.26 3.32
CA ARG A 43 -9.78 -6.41 2.40
C ARG A 43 -8.42 -6.61 1.74
N ILE A 44 -7.71 -5.53 1.40
CA ILE A 44 -6.32 -5.62 0.89
C ILE A 44 -5.41 -6.21 1.98
N VAL A 45 -5.47 -5.71 3.21
CA VAL A 45 -4.67 -6.26 4.33
C VAL A 45 -4.95 -7.74 4.54
N LEU A 46 -6.22 -8.14 4.57
CA LEU A 46 -6.62 -9.54 4.74
C LEU A 46 -6.16 -10.43 3.58
N LYS A 47 -6.26 -9.95 2.34
CA LYS A 47 -5.83 -10.66 1.13
C LYS A 47 -4.34 -11.00 1.17
N TYR A 48 -3.52 -10.08 1.67
CA TYR A 48 -2.06 -10.23 1.66
C TYR A 48 -1.48 -10.73 2.98
N LYS A 49 -2.30 -11.02 4.00
CA LYS A 49 -1.87 -11.40 5.35
C LYS A 49 -0.65 -12.33 5.40
N LEU A 50 0.15 -12.17 6.45
CA LEU A 50 1.36 -12.95 6.73
C LEU A 50 2.33 -12.94 5.53
N ILE A 51 2.79 -11.75 5.15
CA ILE A 51 3.89 -11.61 4.18
C ILE A 51 5.20 -12.00 4.88
N PRO A 52 5.90 -13.06 4.43
CA PRO A 52 7.16 -13.50 5.02
C PRO A 52 8.34 -12.68 4.51
N MET A 53 9.51 -12.87 5.13
CA MET A 53 10.74 -12.14 4.83
C MET A 53 11.23 -12.31 3.38
N ASP A 54 11.07 -13.50 2.83
CA ASP A 54 11.40 -13.90 1.45
C ASP A 54 10.28 -13.55 0.45
N GLY A 55 9.13 -13.07 0.92
CA GLY A 55 7.95 -12.76 0.11
C GLY A 55 8.02 -11.44 -0.64
N LEU A 56 9.16 -11.04 -1.22
CA LEU A 56 9.38 -9.70 -1.79
C LEU A 56 8.34 -9.33 -2.85
N ASN A 57 8.05 -10.23 -3.80
CA ASN A 57 7.04 -9.98 -4.84
C ASN A 57 5.64 -9.74 -4.25
N LYS A 58 5.29 -10.50 -3.20
CA LYS A 58 4.03 -10.34 -2.47
C LYS A 58 3.99 -9.00 -1.75
N ALA A 59 5.10 -8.59 -1.12
CA ALA A 59 5.24 -7.27 -0.47
C ALA A 59 5.11 -6.11 -1.46
N LEU A 60 5.72 -6.20 -2.66
CA LEU A 60 5.62 -5.16 -3.67
C LEU A 60 4.18 -5.01 -4.20
N ALA A 61 3.50 -6.12 -4.47
CA ALA A 61 2.10 -6.11 -4.90
C ALA A 61 1.18 -5.53 -3.81
N PHE A 62 1.40 -5.92 -2.55
CA PHE A 62 0.70 -5.36 -1.41
C PHE A 62 0.93 -3.85 -1.26
N ASN A 63 2.20 -3.42 -1.24
CA ASN A 63 2.58 -2.01 -1.08
C ASN A 63 1.90 -1.13 -2.14
N ARG A 64 1.86 -1.58 -3.40
CA ARG A 64 1.17 -0.85 -4.48
C ARG A 64 -0.33 -0.72 -4.21
N ALA A 65 -1.01 -1.82 -3.91
CA ALA A 65 -2.45 -1.82 -3.69
C ALA A 65 -2.82 -1.00 -2.44
N PHE A 66 -2.09 -1.21 -1.34
CA PHE A 66 -2.30 -0.53 -0.06
C PHE A 66 -2.06 0.97 -0.18
N LYS A 67 -0.94 1.39 -0.78
CA LYS A 67 -0.60 2.82 -0.91
C LYS A 67 -1.62 3.58 -1.73
N ILE A 68 -2.09 3.01 -2.85
CA ILE A 68 -3.12 3.64 -3.69
C ILE A 68 -4.38 3.90 -2.87
N GLU A 69 -4.83 2.90 -2.12
CA GLU A 69 -6.08 3.02 -1.36
C GLU A 69 -5.93 3.98 -0.17
N VAL A 70 -4.81 3.95 0.55
CA VAL A 70 -4.51 4.91 1.62
C VAL A 70 -4.43 6.34 1.08
N GLN A 71 -3.81 6.56 -0.09
CA GLN A 71 -3.72 7.90 -0.68
C GLN A 71 -5.09 8.49 -0.99
N LYS A 72 -6.04 7.69 -1.45
CA LYS A 72 -7.43 8.14 -1.67
C LYS A 72 -8.07 8.57 -0.36
N LEU A 73 -7.96 7.73 0.68
CA LEU A 73 -8.53 8.01 2.00
C LEU A 73 -7.88 9.22 2.69
N LEU A 74 -6.56 9.40 2.55
CA LEU A 74 -5.83 10.57 3.07
C LEU A 74 -6.19 11.86 2.33
N SER A 75 -6.50 11.78 1.03
CA SER A 75 -6.82 12.94 0.18
C SER A 75 -8.31 13.25 0.14
N ALA A 76 -9.15 12.46 0.83
CA ALA A 76 -10.58 12.66 0.90
C ALA A 76 -10.92 14.04 1.48
N LYS A 77 -11.90 14.71 0.87
CA LYS A 77 -12.38 16.03 1.29
C LYS A 77 -13.83 15.91 1.80
N PRO A 78 -14.25 16.72 2.78
CA PRO A 78 -13.48 17.81 3.41
C PRO A 78 -12.42 17.32 4.41
N ASN A 79 -12.54 16.10 4.92
CA ASN A 79 -11.64 15.53 5.92
C ASN A 79 -11.05 14.19 5.46
N PRO A 80 -9.79 13.90 5.81
CA PRO A 80 -9.20 12.58 5.64
C PRO A 80 -10.03 11.50 6.35
N LEU A 81 -10.19 10.35 5.67
CA LEU A 81 -10.93 9.19 6.20
C LEU A 81 -10.07 8.23 7.01
N ILE A 82 -8.76 8.47 7.07
CA ILE A 82 -7.79 7.70 7.87
C ILE A 82 -6.63 8.60 8.31
N SER A 83 -6.08 8.36 9.50
CA SER A 83 -4.84 8.99 9.96
C SER A 83 -3.60 8.21 9.51
N ASN A 84 -2.42 8.86 9.46
CA ASN A 84 -1.17 8.14 9.16
C ASN A 84 -0.88 7.04 10.20
N ALA A 85 -1.09 7.31 11.50
CA ALA A 85 -0.94 6.32 12.55
C ALA A 85 -1.83 5.07 12.35
N GLU A 86 -3.09 5.25 11.96
CA GLU A 86 -3.98 4.12 11.61
C GLU A 86 -3.48 3.37 10.38
N ALA A 87 -3.04 4.08 9.33
CA ALA A 87 -2.51 3.46 8.13
C ALA A 87 -1.25 2.64 8.41
N VAL A 88 -0.33 3.15 9.24
CA VAL A 88 0.85 2.42 9.72
C VAL A 88 0.45 1.19 10.51
N LYS A 89 -0.53 1.31 11.43
CA LYS A 89 -1.02 0.18 12.22
C LYS A 89 -1.59 -0.92 11.33
N LEU A 90 -2.41 -0.58 10.33
CA LEU A 90 -2.96 -1.53 9.36
C LEU A 90 -1.88 -2.13 8.46
N TYR A 91 -0.87 -1.35 8.09
CA TYR A 91 0.23 -1.83 7.26
C TYR A 91 1.02 -2.93 7.97
N VAL A 92 1.35 -2.73 9.25
CA VAL A 92 2.14 -3.67 10.07
C VAL A 92 1.45 -5.04 10.19
N THR A 93 0.12 -5.11 10.23
CA THR A 93 -0.62 -6.38 10.41
C THR A 93 -0.57 -7.30 9.19
N ALA A 94 -0.21 -6.79 8.01
CA ALA A 94 -0.10 -7.58 6.80
C ALA A 94 1.14 -8.49 6.80
N PHE A 95 2.17 -8.19 7.60
CA PHE A 95 3.47 -8.85 7.54
C PHE A 95 3.72 -9.77 8.74
N GLU A 96 4.66 -10.71 8.57
CA GLU A 96 5.13 -11.51 9.69
C GLU A 96 5.86 -10.67 10.75
N LYS A 97 5.68 -11.07 12.02
CA LYS A 97 6.29 -10.38 13.17
C LYS A 97 7.82 -10.30 13.09
N ARG A 98 8.49 -11.29 12.49
CA ARG A 98 9.96 -11.30 12.34
C ARG A 98 10.41 -10.20 11.36
N LEU A 99 9.78 -10.13 10.20
CA LEU A 99 10.05 -9.10 9.20
C LEU A 99 9.76 -7.70 9.76
N MET A 100 8.60 -7.51 10.39
CA MET A 100 8.24 -6.20 10.94
C MET A 100 9.17 -5.73 12.06
N ARG A 101 9.67 -6.63 12.91
CA ARG A 101 10.67 -6.26 13.92
C ARG A 101 11.93 -5.67 13.28
N LYS A 102 12.43 -6.31 12.20
CA LYS A 102 13.59 -5.81 11.45
C LYS A 102 13.28 -4.49 10.74
N ALA A 103 12.14 -4.40 10.05
CA ALA A 103 11.75 -3.19 9.32
C ALA A 103 11.53 -1.99 10.25
N LEU A 104 10.91 -2.17 11.41
CA LEU A 104 10.75 -1.11 12.40
C LEU A 104 12.09 -0.67 13.00
N SER A 105 13.01 -1.62 13.23
CA SER A 105 14.36 -1.29 13.67
C SER A 105 15.09 -0.47 12.60
N GLU A 106 14.98 -0.87 11.33
CA GLU A 106 15.60 -0.16 10.21
C GLU A 106 15.00 1.24 10.03
N ALA A 107 13.67 1.37 10.08
CA ALA A 107 12.99 2.65 10.05
C ALA A 107 13.50 3.58 11.17
N ARG A 108 13.70 3.09 12.40
CA ARG A 108 14.25 3.91 13.51
C ARG A 108 15.68 4.39 13.27
N ARG A 109 16.50 3.61 12.55
CA ARG A 109 17.89 4.01 12.23
C ARG A 109 17.93 5.10 11.17
N VAL A 110 17.00 5.05 10.21
CA VAL A 110 16.99 5.93 9.04
C VAL A 110 16.13 7.18 9.27
N CYS A 111 15.14 7.11 10.15
CA CYS A 111 14.28 8.26 10.45
C CYS A 111 15.01 9.27 11.33
N VAL A 112 15.19 10.49 10.81
CA VAL A 112 15.63 11.65 11.60
C VAL A 112 14.41 12.18 12.36
N PRO A 113 14.51 12.47 13.68
CA PRO A 113 13.44 13.14 14.39
C PRO A 113 13.15 14.49 13.73
N ASP A 114 11.88 14.76 13.45
CA ASP A 114 11.45 16.05 12.95
C ASP A 114 11.77 17.12 14.00
N LEU A 115 12.54 18.15 13.64
CA LEU A 115 13.05 19.18 14.55
C LEU A 115 11.92 20.00 15.23
N GLN A 116 10.68 19.89 14.73
CA GLN A 116 9.52 20.68 15.17
C GLN A 116 8.62 20.00 16.22
N GLY A 117 8.88 18.77 16.63
CA GLY A 117 8.06 18.14 17.64
C GLY A 117 8.11 16.63 17.52
N GLN A 118 8.66 16.01 18.55
CA GLN A 118 8.69 14.57 18.72
C GLN A 118 7.28 14.00 18.48
N ARG A 119 7.11 13.19 17.42
CA ARG A 119 5.85 12.53 17.06
C ARG A 119 5.49 11.52 18.17
N ARG A 120 4.88 11.97 19.26
CA ARG A 120 4.64 11.14 20.45
C ARG A 120 3.72 9.95 20.14
N ASP A 121 2.77 10.12 19.23
CA ASP A 121 1.77 9.10 18.88
C ASP A 121 1.95 8.50 17.47
N ASP A 122 2.82 9.07 16.64
CA ASP A 122 2.98 8.70 15.22
C ASP A 122 4.45 8.62 14.80
N VAL A 123 5.16 7.59 15.31
CA VAL A 123 6.63 7.50 15.21
C VAL A 123 7.14 7.44 13.75
N PHE A 124 6.33 6.94 12.80
CA PHE A 124 6.76 6.74 11.40
C PHE A 124 5.72 7.26 10.42
N LYS A 125 6.15 7.95 9.36
CA LYS A 125 5.32 8.10 8.16
C LYS A 125 5.19 6.73 7.49
N LEU A 126 4.02 6.45 6.91
CA LEU A 126 3.81 5.19 6.18
C LEU A 126 4.89 4.95 5.12
N ASP A 127 5.29 6.00 4.40
CA ASP A 127 6.33 5.91 3.37
C ASP A 127 7.71 5.55 3.94
N GLU A 128 8.08 6.06 5.13
CA GLU A 128 9.32 5.70 5.82
C GLU A 128 9.34 4.20 6.14
N LEU A 129 8.21 3.67 6.64
CA LEU A 129 8.08 2.26 6.97
C LEU A 129 8.08 1.35 5.73
N ILE A 130 7.39 1.75 4.65
CA ILE A 130 7.38 1.03 3.38
C ILE A 130 8.82 0.90 2.84
N GLN A 131 9.59 1.98 2.88
CA GLN A 131 10.99 1.94 2.42
C GLN A 131 11.83 1.01 3.29
N ALA A 132 11.68 1.07 4.62
CA ALA A 132 12.40 0.19 5.53
C ALA A 132 12.07 -1.30 5.28
N VAL A 133 10.79 -1.64 5.05
CA VAL A 133 10.40 -3.02 4.67
C VAL A 133 11.10 -3.44 3.38
N LYS A 134 11.09 -2.60 2.35
CA LYS A 134 11.75 -2.91 1.07
C LYS A 134 13.25 -3.13 1.27
N SER A 135 13.95 -2.23 1.96
CA SER A 135 15.39 -2.36 2.23
C SER A 135 15.72 -3.68 2.95
N VAL A 136 14.95 -4.04 3.98
CA VAL A 136 15.14 -5.28 4.73
C VAL A 136 14.94 -6.52 3.86
N MET A 137 13.92 -6.51 2.99
CA MET A 137 13.64 -7.64 2.10
C MET A 137 14.65 -7.75 0.96
N TYR A 138 15.10 -6.62 0.39
CA TYR A 138 16.16 -6.62 -0.62
C TYR A 138 17.49 -7.12 -0.05
N ALA A 139 17.88 -6.68 1.15
CA ALA A 139 19.07 -7.17 1.82
C ALA A 139 18.99 -8.69 2.08
N GLY A 140 17.81 -9.19 2.49
CA GLY A 140 17.57 -10.63 2.65
C GLY A 140 17.66 -11.41 1.34
N ALA A 141 17.13 -10.86 0.24
CA ALA A 141 17.20 -11.49 -1.07
C ALA A 141 18.63 -11.54 -1.61
N VAL A 142 19.43 -10.49 -1.42
CA VAL A 142 20.83 -10.45 -1.85
C VAL A 142 21.67 -11.53 -1.13
N LEU A 143 21.48 -11.70 0.19
CA LEU A 143 22.19 -12.72 0.95
C LEU A 143 21.88 -14.14 0.46
N TYR A 144 20.61 -14.43 0.13
CA TYR A 144 20.19 -15.73 -0.38
C TYR A 144 20.86 -16.05 -1.74
N MET A 145 21.04 -15.05 -2.60
CA MET A 145 21.72 -15.24 -3.90
C MET A 145 23.25 -15.39 -3.75
N SER A 146 23.85 -14.91 -2.66
CA SER A 146 25.29 -15.05 -2.40
C SER A 146 25.65 -16.41 -1.77
N GLU A 147 24.74 -17.02 -1.00
CA GLU A 147 24.95 -18.35 -0.40
C GLU A 147 24.92 -19.47 -1.47
N ASP A 148 24.16 -19.29 -2.56
CA ASP A 148 24.09 -20.25 -3.67
C ASP A 148 25.35 -20.27 -4.56
N GLU A 149 26.16 -19.21 -4.56
CA GLU A 149 27.44 -19.17 -5.30
C GLU A 149 28.61 -19.80 -4.51
N GLU A 150 28.50 -19.98 -3.19
CA GLU A 150 29.62 -20.46 -2.36
C GLU A 150 29.76 -22.00 -2.32
N PHE A 151 28.81 -22.75 -2.90
CA PHE A 151 28.80 -24.22 -2.92
C PHE A 151 29.47 -24.90 -4.13
N GLU A 152 29.97 -24.15 -5.13
CA GLU A 152 30.60 -24.71 -6.34
C GLU A 152 32.14 -24.61 -6.39
N THR A 153 32.84 -24.77 -5.26
CA THR A 153 34.32 -24.99 -5.31
C THR A 153 34.79 -26.12 -4.41
N ALA A 154 34.35 -27.35 -4.71
CA ALA A 154 35.07 -28.54 -4.25
C ALA A 154 36.38 -28.70 -5.05
N PRO A 155 37.56 -28.77 -4.42
CA PRO A 155 38.82 -28.95 -5.13
C PRO A 155 38.90 -30.39 -5.65
N TRP A 156 38.89 -30.55 -6.97
CA TRP A 156 39.19 -31.82 -7.62
C TRP A 156 40.64 -32.20 -7.36
N ASN A 157 40.81 -33.04 -6.35
CA ASN A 157 42.08 -33.61 -5.95
C ASN A 157 42.41 -34.80 -6.88
N ASN A 158 42.99 -34.54 -8.05
CA ASN A 158 43.48 -35.61 -8.92
C ASN A 158 44.92 -35.98 -8.54
N LYS A 159 45.04 -36.86 -7.55
CA LYS A 159 46.18 -37.79 -7.47
C LYS A 159 45.85 -38.99 -8.36
N CYS A 160 46.52 -39.11 -9.50
CA CYS A 160 46.71 -40.38 -10.19
C CYS A 160 48.07 -40.38 -10.90
N ARG A 161 49.01 -41.06 -10.21
CA ARG A 161 50.14 -41.89 -10.66
C ARG A 161 50.97 -41.47 -11.87
#